data_AF-A0A1Y5IN15-F1
#
_entry.id   AF-A0A1Y5IN15-F1
#
_cell.length_a   1.000
_cell.length_b   1.000
_cell.length_c   1.000
_cell.angle_alpha   90.00
_cell.angle_beta   90.00
_cell.angle_gamma   90.00
#
_symmetry.space_group_name_H-M   'P 1'
#
loop_
_entity.id
_entity.type
_entity.pdbx_description
1 polymer ?
#
loop_
_entity_poly.entity_id
_entity_poly.type
_entity_poly.pdbx_seq_one_letter_code
_entity_poly.pdbx_strand_id
1 'polypeptide(L)'
;TCNSGYAVSGPSACAEGALTAATCVTEPTCDASAAPTNGGVGNCTNSLASGSTCQPTCNSGYAVSGPSACAEGALTAATCVTEPTCDASAAPTNGGVGNCTNSLASGSTCQPTCNSGYAVSGPSACAGGALTAATCVTEPT
;
A
#
# COMPACT_ATOMS: atom_id res chain seq x y z
N THR A 1 -11.35 36.02 6.78
CA THR A 1 -10.54 34.82 6.48
C THR A 1 -9.68 34.52 7.70
N CYS A 2 -9.28 33.26 7.89
CA CYS A 2 -8.41 32.85 8.99
C CYS A 2 -6.97 32.63 8.51
N ASN A 3 -6.02 32.64 9.45
CA ASN A 3 -4.63 32.28 9.18
C ASN A 3 -4.51 30.77 8.91
N SER A 4 -3.38 30.34 8.31
CA SER A 4 -3.07 28.92 8.12
C SER A 4 -3.17 28.14 9.44
N GLY A 5 -3.79 26.96 9.41
CA GLY A 5 -4.06 26.12 10.58
C GLY A 5 -5.31 26.52 11.39
N TYR A 6 -6.10 27.49 10.91
CA TYR A 6 -7.37 27.89 11.51
C TYR A 6 -8.50 27.92 10.49
N ALA A 7 -9.66 27.40 10.87
CA ALA A 7 -10.90 27.44 10.11
C ALA A 7 -11.88 28.48 10.68
N VAL A 8 -12.70 29.06 9.81
CA VAL A 8 -13.79 29.96 10.23
C VAL A 8 -14.87 29.14 10.94
N SER A 9 -15.23 29.53 12.16
CA SER A 9 -16.32 28.98 12.94
C SER A 9 -17.47 29.97 13.04
N GLY A 10 -18.64 29.55 12.54
CA GLY A 10 -19.86 30.35 12.51
C GLY A 10 -19.87 31.46 11.45
N PRO A 11 -21.04 32.06 11.17
CA PRO A 11 -21.16 33.19 10.26
C PRO A 11 -20.89 34.52 10.97
N SER A 12 -20.40 35.50 10.22
CA SER A 12 -20.48 36.90 10.66
C SER A 12 -21.89 37.43 10.34
N ALA A 13 -22.58 37.98 11.33
CA ALA A 13 -23.94 38.49 11.19
C ALA A 13 -24.10 39.85 11.89
N CYS A 14 -24.91 40.73 11.31
CA CYS A 14 -25.34 41.97 11.95
C CYS A 14 -26.84 41.88 12.24
N ALA A 15 -27.22 42.04 13.50
CA ALA A 15 -28.62 42.05 13.94
C ALA A 15 -28.82 43.23 14.89
N GLU A 16 -29.84 44.05 14.63
CA GLU A 16 -30.21 45.21 15.47
C GLU A 16 -29.05 46.16 15.80
N GLY A 17 -28.11 46.33 14.87
CA GLY A 17 -26.94 47.20 15.04
C GLY A 17 -25.78 46.57 15.83
N ALA A 18 -25.92 45.32 16.27
CA ALA A 18 -24.84 44.54 16.88
C ALA A 18 -24.20 43.58 15.86
N LEU A 19 -22.87 43.63 15.75
CA LEU A 19 -22.09 42.69 14.94
C LEU A 19 -21.70 41.46 15.79
N THR A 20 -22.10 40.28 15.33
CA THR A 20 -21.53 39.00 15.76
C THR A 20 -20.50 38.59 14.72
N ALA A 21 -19.22 38.63 15.06
CA ALA A 21 -18.15 38.20 14.16
C ALA A 21 -17.95 36.68 14.22
N ALA A 22 -17.72 36.06 13.07
CA ALA A 22 -17.19 34.70 13.02
C ALA A 22 -15.84 34.61 13.74
N THR A 23 -15.55 33.46 14.33
CA THR A 23 -14.28 33.22 15.02
C THR A 23 -13.37 32.33 14.19
N CYS A 24 -12.06 32.37 14.46
CA CYS A 24 -11.11 31.42 13.89
C CYS A 24 -10.77 30.38 14.95
N VAL A 25 -11.03 29.11 14.65
CA VAL A 25 -10.71 27.97 15.53
C VAL A 25 -9.63 27.12 14.88
N THR A 26 -8.83 26.43 15.69
CA THR A 26 -7.81 25.51 15.17
C THR A 26 -8.42 24.48 14.23
N GLU A 27 -7.81 24.26 13.08
CA GLU A 27 -8.22 23.18 12.19
C GLU A 27 -8.09 21.83 12.90
N PRO A 28 -9.09 20.94 12.76
CA PRO A 28 -8.99 19.63 13.36
C PRO A 28 -7.84 18.84 12.72
N THR A 29 -7.08 18.14 13.55
CA THR A 29 -5.97 17.28 13.13
C THR A 29 -6.16 15.88 13.69
N CYS A 30 -5.45 14.92 13.09
CA CYS A 30 -5.44 13.53 13.50
C CYS A 30 -4.03 13.10 13.92
N ASP A 31 -3.93 12.29 14.97
CA ASP A 31 -2.70 11.58 15.32
C ASP A 31 -2.58 10.29 14.51
N ALA A 32 -1.79 10.34 13.43
CA ALA A 32 -1.49 9.19 12.58
C ALA A 32 -0.08 8.61 12.85
N SER A 33 0.51 8.89 14.01
CA SER A 33 1.89 8.45 14.33
C SER A 33 2.00 6.97 14.71
N ALA A 34 0.87 6.30 14.96
CA ALA A 34 0.84 4.87 15.21
C ALA A 34 1.10 4.08 13.91
N ALA A 35 2.15 3.25 13.92
CA ALA A 35 2.43 2.35 12.82
C ALA A 35 1.38 1.22 12.74
N PRO A 36 0.97 0.79 11.53
CA PRO A 36 0.13 -0.39 11.38
C PRO A 36 0.88 -1.67 11.78
N THR A 37 0.15 -2.71 12.18
CA THR A 37 0.72 -4.05 12.34
C THR A 37 1.35 -4.51 11.02
N ASN A 38 2.52 -5.17 11.08
CA ASN A 38 3.30 -5.59 9.90
C ASN A 38 3.72 -4.43 8.99
N GLY A 39 3.92 -3.24 9.54
CA GLY A 39 4.38 -2.08 8.79
C GLY A 39 5.08 -1.04 9.65
N GLY A 40 5.45 0.06 9.00
CA GLY A 40 6.03 1.25 9.60
C GLY A 40 5.14 2.47 9.39
N VAL A 41 5.39 3.52 10.18
CA VAL A 41 4.63 4.78 10.13
C VAL A 41 4.72 5.50 8.78
N GLY A 42 5.76 5.21 7.98
CA GLY A 42 5.97 5.85 6.68
C GLY A 42 6.15 7.37 6.83
N ASN A 43 5.35 8.15 6.11
CA ASN A 43 5.35 9.62 6.22
C ASN A 43 4.26 10.17 7.14
N CYS A 44 3.55 9.30 7.88
CA CYS A 44 2.51 9.73 8.81
C CYS A 44 3.11 10.39 10.06
N THR A 45 2.40 11.38 10.60
CA THR A 45 2.81 12.15 11.78
C THR A 45 1.66 12.23 12.79
N ASN A 46 1.95 12.75 13.98
CA ASN A 46 0.93 12.96 15.02
C ASN A 46 0.01 14.18 14.77
N SER A 47 0.22 14.91 13.67
CA SER A 47 -0.54 16.13 13.36
C SER A 47 -0.85 16.17 11.86
N LEU A 48 -1.68 15.23 11.40
CA LEU A 48 -2.20 15.20 10.05
C LEU A 48 -3.40 16.17 9.96
N ALA A 49 -3.29 17.21 9.14
CA ALA A 49 -4.37 18.18 8.96
C ALA A 49 -5.63 17.52 8.38
N SER A 50 -6.82 17.99 8.78
CA SER A 50 -8.08 17.56 8.17
C SER A 50 -8.07 17.77 6.66
N GLY A 51 -8.58 16.79 5.92
CA GLY A 51 -8.53 16.72 4.45
C GLY A 51 -7.20 16.21 3.90
N SER A 52 -6.18 16.01 4.73
CA SER A 52 -4.88 15.47 4.31
C SER A 52 -4.80 13.96 4.45
N THR A 53 -3.86 13.37 3.71
CA THR A 53 -3.54 11.95 3.74
C THR A 53 -2.06 11.72 4.00
N CYS A 54 -1.72 10.57 4.57
CA CYS A 54 -0.36 10.08 4.68
C CYS A 54 -0.30 8.58 4.29
N GLN A 55 0.90 8.08 4.06
CA GLN A 55 1.19 6.77 3.51
C GLN A 55 2.10 5.99 4.48
N PRO A 56 1.57 4.98 5.19
CA PRO A 56 2.42 4.05 5.93
C PRO A 56 3.13 3.09 4.97
N THR A 57 4.16 2.42 5.49
CA THR A 57 4.90 1.37 4.78
C THR A 57 4.53 -0.01 5.32
N CYS A 58 4.60 -1.06 4.50
CA CYS A 58 4.35 -2.43 4.92
C CYS A 58 5.62 -3.28 4.81
N ASN A 59 5.76 -4.26 5.70
CA ASN A 59 6.85 -5.23 5.67
C ASN A 59 6.74 -6.13 4.43
N SER A 60 7.82 -6.83 4.08
CA SER A 60 7.82 -7.79 2.97
C SER A 60 6.69 -8.82 3.12
N GLY A 61 5.98 -9.10 2.03
CA GLY A 61 4.81 -9.97 2.00
C GLY A 61 3.50 -9.31 2.43
N TYR A 62 3.49 -7.99 2.66
CA TYR A 62 2.29 -7.21 2.96
C TYR A 62 2.18 -5.98 2.06
N ALA A 63 0.95 -5.64 1.68
CA ALA A 63 0.60 -4.44 0.93
C ALA A 63 -0.28 -3.52 1.78
N VAL A 64 -0.19 -2.23 1.50
CA VAL A 64 -1.02 -1.24 2.19
C VAL A 64 -2.45 -1.28 1.67
N SER A 65 -3.44 -1.17 2.56
CA SER A 65 -4.86 -1.12 2.19
C SER A 65 -5.27 0.20 1.51
N GLY A 66 -4.40 1.23 1.56
CA GLY A 66 -4.63 2.58 1.06
C GLY A 66 -3.83 3.62 1.85
N PRO A 67 -4.06 4.92 1.64
CA PRO A 67 -3.52 5.95 2.53
C PRO A 67 -4.29 6.02 3.84
N SER A 68 -3.65 6.48 4.91
CA SER A 68 -4.35 6.97 6.09
C SER A 68 -4.89 8.37 5.79
N ALA A 69 -6.12 8.66 6.18
CA ALA A 69 -6.80 9.93 5.87
C ALA A 69 -7.37 10.56 7.13
N CYS A 70 -7.19 11.87 7.29
CA CYS A 70 -7.85 12.64 8.34
C CYS A 70 -9.02 13.42 7.76
N ALA A 71 -10.22 13.27 8.32
CA ALA A 71 -11.40 14.03 7.93
C ALA A 71 -12.07 14.59 9.18
N GLU A 72 -12.08 15.92 9.31
CA GLU A 72 -12.70 16.64 10.43
C GLU A 72 -12.23 16.14 11.81
N GLY A 73 -10.96 15.71 11.92
CA GLY A 73 -10.37 15.18 13.15
C GLY A 73 -10.62 13.69 13.37
N ALA A 74 -11.34 13.02 12.48
CA ALA A 74 -11.48 11.57 12.46
C ALA A 74 -10.42 10.92 11.56
N LEU A 75 -9.58 10.06 12.14
CA LEU A 75 -8.58 9.30 11.40
C LEU A 75 -9.17 8.01 10.84
N THR A 76 -9.06 7.83 9.52
CA THR A 76 -9.15 6.51 8.88
C THR A 76 -7.74 5.99 8.68
N ALA A 77 -7.30 5.08 9.55
CA ALA A 77 -5.96 4.51 9.47
C ALA A 77 -5.87 3.41 8.41
N ALA A 78 -4.83 3.46 7.57
CA ALA A 78 -4.51 2.36 6.68
C ALA A 78 -3.92 1.17 7.44
N THR A 79 -4.07 -0.01 6.86
CA THR A 79 -3.59 -1.28 7.41
C THR A 79 -2.65 -1.97 6.43
N CYS A 80 -1.81 -2.87 6.92
CA CYS A 80 -1.03 -3.77 6.08
C CYS A 80 -1.74 -5.13 5.99
N VAL A 81 -2.08 -5.53 4.76
CA VAL A 81 -2.74 -6.79 4.45
C VAL A 81 -1.77 -7.73 3.75
N THR A 82 -1.88 -9.03 4.01
CA THR A 82 -1.01 -10.03 3.39
C THR A 82 -1.15 -10.00 1.87
N GLU A 83 -0.03 -10.00 1.16
CA GLU A 83 -0.05 -10.09 -0.30
C GLU A 83 -0.42 -11.51 -0.76
N PRO A 84 -1.21 -11.65 -1.83
CA PRO A 84 -1.56 -12.95 -2.36
C PRO A 84 -0.33 -13.69 -2.88
N THR A 85 -0.29 -14.99 -2.61
CA THR A 85 0.72 -15.92 -3.13
C THR A 85 0.37 -16.39 -4.53
N CYS A 86 1.34 -16.93 -5.25
CA CYS A 86 1.15 -17.54 -6.56
C CYS A 86 1.29 -19.07 -6.51
N ASP A 87 0.44 -19.78 -7.24
CA ASP A 87 0.63 -21.21 -7.49
C ASP A 87 1.60 -21.41 -8.67
N ALA A 88 2.86 -21.70 -8.36
CA ALA A 88 3.91 -22.01 -9.32
C ALA A 88 4.20 -23.52 -9.42
N SER A 89 3.30 -24.38 -8.95
CA SER A 89 3.54 -25.84 -8.90
C SER A 89 3.42 -26.54 -10.27
N ALA A 90 2.91 -25.84 -11.29
CA ALA A 90 2.84 -26.34 -12.65
C ALA A 90 4.23 -26.36 -13.31
N ALA A 91 4.68 -27.54 -13.74
CA ALA A 91 5.92 -27.68 -14.49
C ALA A 91 5.77 -27.08 -15.91
N PRO A 92 6.82 -26.43 -16.46
CA PRO A 92 6.82 -26.00 -17.85
C PRO A 92 6.88 -27.21 -18.79
N THR A 93 6.39 -27.03 -20.02
CA THR A 93 6.61 -28.00 -21.10
C THR A 93 8.10 -28.23 -21.29
N ASN A 94 8.53 -29.49 -21.48
CA ASN A 94 9.93 -29.89 -21.59
C ASN A 94 10.77 -29.55 -20.35
N GLY A 95 10.15 -29.56 -19.17
CA GLY A 95 10.84 -29.33 -17.92
C GLY A 95 10.13 -29.93 -16.71
N GLY A 96 10.71 -29.70 -15.54
CA GLY A 96 10.17 -30.05 -14.24
C GLY A 96 9.92 -28.82 -13.39
N VAL A 97 9.14 -28.99 -12.32
CA VAL A 97 8.77 -27.90 -11.39
C VAL A 97 9.98 -27.29 -10.67
N GLY A 98 11.11 -28.00 -10.60
CA GLY A 98 12.31 -27.53 -9.91
C GLY A 98 12.03 -27.25 -8.43
N ASN A 99 12.36 -26.05 -7.96
CA ASN A 99 12.07 -25.63 -6.57
C ASN A 99 10.78 -24.81 -6.41
N CYS A 100 9.96 -24.73 -7.46
CA CYS A 100 8.70 -24.01 -7.41
C CYS A 100 7.65 -24.77 -6.58
N THR A 101 6.77 -24.02 -5.91
CA THR A 101 5.70 -24.57 -5.05
C THR A 101 4.37 -23.92 -5.39
N ASN A 102 3.28 -24.44 -4.82
CA ASN A 102 1.94 -23.86 -4.98
C ASN A 102 1.69 -22.58 -4.16
N SER A 103 2.69 -22.14 -3.39
CA SER A 103 2.58 -20.98 -2.50
C SER A 103 3.88 -20.16 -2.57
N LEU A 104 4.16 -19.62 -3.75
CA LEU A 104 5.27 -18.68 -3.94
C LEU A 104 4.84 -17.31 -3.40
N ALA A 105 5.56 -16.79 -2.39
CA ALA A 105 5.27 -15.48 -1.82
C ALA A 105 5.43 -14.37 -2.85
N SER A 106 4.60 -13.33 -2.76
CA SER A 106 4.76 -12.12 -3.58
C SER A 106 6.16 -11.52 -3.38
N GLY A 107 6.77 -11.06 -4.47
CA GLY A 107 8.15 -10.59 -4.54
C GLY A 107 9.21 -11.72 -4.60
N SER A 108 8.81 -12.98 -4.46
CA SER A 108 9.73 -14.13 -4.53
C SER A 108 9.80 -14.73 -5.93
N THR A 109 10.89 -15.46 -6.15
CA THR A 109 11.15 -16.21 -7.38
C THR A 109 11.43 -17.68 -7.10
N CYS A 110 11.22 -18.52 -8.11
CA CYS A 110 11.61 -19.92 -8.11
C CYS A 110 12.16 -20.31 -9.49
N GLN A 111 12.84 -21.44 -9.57
CA GLN A 111 13.57 -21.92 -10.73
C GLN A 111 13.04 -23.30 -11.13
N PRO A 112 12.32 -23.42 -12.27
CA PRO A 112 12.03 -24.73 -12.85
C PRO A 112 13.29 -25.35 -13.47
N THR A 113 13.24 -26.64 -13.76
CA THR A 113 14.31 -27.35 -14.49
C THR A 113 13.86 -27.60 -15.93
N CYS A 114 14.80 -27.66 -16.88
CA CYS A 114 14.52 -28.03 -18.26
C CYS A 114 15.17 -29.36 -18.63
N ASN A 115 14.51 -30.11 -19.51
CA ASN A 115 15.05 -31.33 -20.09
C ASN A 115 16.24 -31.02 -21.00
N SER A 116 17.06 -32.03 -21.31
CA SER A 116 18.20 -31.89 -22.21
C SER A 116 17.80 -31.27 -23.56
N GLY A 117 18.59 -30.30 -24.05
CA GLY A 117 18.32 -29.53 -25.27
C GLY A 117 17.41 -28.31 -25.09
N TYR A 118 17.03 -28.00 -23.84
CA TYR A 118 16.23 -26.84 -23.49
C TYR A 118 16.87 -26.04 -22.36
N ALA A 119 16.75 -24.72 -22.42
CA ALA A 119 17.17 -23.78 -21.39
C ALA A 119 15.96 -23.03 -20.81
N VAL A 120 16.08 -22.64 -19.53
CA VAL A 120 15.09 -21.79 -18.86
C VAL A 120 15.08 -20.39 -19.46
N SER A 121 13.88 -19.83 -19.69
CA SER A 121 13.70 -18.44 -20.12
C SER A 121 14.04 -17.43 -19.02
N GLY A 122 14.12 -17.88 -17.77
CA GLY A 122 14.32 -17.08 -16.57
C GLY A 122 13.78 -17.79 -15.32
N PRO A 123 13.73 -17.13 -14.16
CA PRO A 123 12.98 -17.64 -13.01
C PRO A 123 11.47 -17.40 -13.18
N SER A 124 10.66 -18.24 -12.56
CA SER A 124 9.25 -17.90 -12.31
C SER A 124 9.18 -16.89 -11.17
N ALA A 125 8.35 -15.86 -11.29
CA ALA A 125 8.26 -14.77 -10.31
C ALA A 125 6.80 -14.50 -9.92
N CYS A 126 6.55 -14.27 -8.63
CA CYS A 126 5.25 -13.83 -8.13
C CYS A 126 5.30 -12.34 -7.78
N ALA A 127 4.35 -11.55 -8.26
CA ALA A 127 4.21 -10.15 -7.90
C ALA A 127 2.74 -9.83 -7.64
N GLY A 128 2.38 -9.52 -6.39
CA GLY A 128 1.00 -9.19 -6.01
C GLY A 128 -0.02 -10.27 -6.40
N GLY A 129 0.37 -11.55 -6.33
CA GLY A 129 -0.47 -12.70 -6.73
C GLY A 129 -0.50 -12.97 -8.23
N ALA A 130 0.19 -12.19 -9.06
CA ALA A 130 0.37 -12.47 -10.48
C ALA A 130 1.64 -13.29 -10.69
N LEU A 131 1.50 -14.50 -11.26
CA LEU A 131 2.62 -15.36 -11.61
C LEU A 131 3.12 -15.06 -13.03
N THR A 132 4.40 -14.73 -13.15
CA THR A 132 5.14 -14.80 -14.41
C THR A 132 5.87 -16.14 -14.43
N ALA A 133 5.32 -17.13 -15.12
CA ALA A 133 5.91 -18.47 -15.20
C ALA A 133 7.06 -18.50 -16.23
N ALA A 134 8.18 -19.09 -15.85
CA ALA A 134 9.27 -19.37 -16.77
C ALA A 134 8.93 -20.54 -17.70
N THR A 135 9.49 -20.51 -18.91
CA THR A 135 9.33 -21.56 -19.92
C THR A 135 10.67 -22.20 -20.24
N CYS A 136 10.62 -23.43 -20.77
CA CYS A 136 11.78 -24.07 -21.37
C CYS A 136 11.77 -23.82 -22.87
N VAL A 137 12.82 -23.18 -23.36
CA VAL A 137 13.01 -22.88 -24.79
C VAL A 137 14.17 -23.69 -25.33
N THR A 138 14.15 -24.01 -26.62
CA THR A 138 15.25 -24.73 -27.26
C THR A 138 16.55 -23.94 -27.11
N GLU A 139 17.64 -24.63 -26.77
CA GLU A 139 18.95 -23.98 -26.69
C GLU A 139 19.34 -23.39 -28.06
N PRO A 140 19.93 -22.18 -28.10
CA PRO A 140 20.47 -21.66 -29.34
C PRO A 140 21.60 -22.57 -29.85
N THR A 141 21.50 -22.96 -31.11
CA THR A 141 22.48 -23.78 -31.83
C THR A 141 23.77 -23.05 -32.12
#